data_AF-A0A7V8ZEN5-F1
#
_entry.id   AF-A0A7V8ZEN5-F1
#
_cell.length_a   1.000
_cell.length_b   1.000
_cell.length_c   1.000
_cell.angle_alpha   90.00
_cell.angle_beta   90.00
_cell.angle_gamma   90.00
#
_symmetry.space_group_name_H-M   'P 1'
#
loop_
_entity.id
_entity.type
_entity.pdbx_description
1 polymer ?
#
loop_
_entity_poly.entity_id
_entity_poly.type
_entity_poly.pdbx_seq_one_letter_code
_entity_poly.pdbx_strand_id
1 'polypeptide(L)'
;GVEFVKGAFRRPFTTATGEERPRDGGRVTELTARPLLSAFYPELAGFSQPLAGEFAARRATLEQVPFHTGYAVETAMLFAARDVVGIGAMAQVDLDERRNPHQPLPDLGPMSYAVLRVVMDRLRREGRLLDDIATPFQTADGDLVDVELTVRPSHASLRTRA
;
A
#
# COMPACT_ATOMS: atom_id res chain seq x y z
N GLY A 1 -5.49 17.70 14.68
CA GLY A 1 -4.94 16.64 15.57
C GLY A 1 -4.52 15.47 14.71
N VAL A 2 -4.19 14.32 15.30
CA VAL A 2 -3.92 13.09 14.53
C VAL A 2 -5.24 12.43 14.11
N GLU A 3 -5.41 12.20 12.81
CA GLU A 3 -6.63 11.69 12.17
C GLU A 3 -6.45 10.29 11.58
N PHE A 4 -5.21 9.92 11.22
CA PHE A 4 -4.84 8.62 10.64
C PHE A 4 -3.50 8.15 11.23
N VAL A 5 -3.41 6.89 11.65
CA VAL A 5 -2.23 6.30 12.27
C VAL A 5 -1.93 4.94 11.65
N LYS A 6 -0.67 4.69 11.31
CA LYS A 6 -0.21 3.39 10.80
C LYS A 6 0.70 2.69 11.82
N GLY A 7 0.60 1.37 11.91
CA GLY A 7 1.54 0.57 12.70
C GLY A 7 2.92 0.58 12.04
N ALA A 8 3.95 0.79 12.85
CA ALA A 8 5.35 0.60 12.53
C ALA A 8 5.84 -0.62 13.30
N PHE A 9 6.59 -1.52 12.66
CA PHE A 9 7.10 -2.71 13.35
C PHE A 9 8.24 -3.33 12.56
N ARG A 10 9.06 -4.12 13.27
CA ARG A 10 10.05 -5.01 12.66
C ARG A 10 9.36 -6.28 12.16
N ARG A 11 9.82 -6.79 11.03
CA ARG A 11 9.31 -8.02 10.41
C ARG A 11 10.45 -9.01 10.23
N PRO A 12 10.77 -9.83 11.25
CA PRO A 12 11.73 -10.90 11.09
C PRO A 12 11.20 -11.92 10.07
N PHE A 13 12.13 -12.50 9.32
CA PHE A 13 11.90 -13.61 8.41
C PHE A 13 12.65 -14.82 8.94
N THR A 14 11.95 -15.93 9.16
CA THR A 14 12.60 -17.19 9.52
C THR A 14 12.78 -18.02 8.26
N THR A 15 14.03 -18.32 7.92
CA THR A 15 14.36 -19.17 6.77
C THR A 15 13.94 -20.63 7.03
N ALA A 16 13.95 -21.46 5.99
CA ALA A 16 13.69 -22.90 6.11
C ALA A 16 14.69 -23.64 7.04
N THR A 17 15.89 -23.07 7.26
CA THR A 17 16.91 -23.61 8.16
C THR A 17 16.77 -23.10 9.60
N GLY A 18 15.78 -22.26 9.89
CA GLY A 18 15.56 -21.66 11.21
C GLY A 18 16.37 -20.38 11.47
N GLU A 19 17.19 -19.92 10.53
CA GLU A 19 17.89 -18.63 10.64
C GLU A 19 16.87 -17.48 10.65
N GLU A 20 16.93 -16.61 11.67
CA GLU A 20 16.16 -15.37 11.72
C GLU A 20 16.88 -14.23 11.00
N ARG A 21 16.21 -13.65 10.01
CA ARG A 21 16.63 -12.46 9.28
C ARG A 21 15.73 -11.29 9.66
N PRO A 22 16.17 -10.40 10.56
CA PRO A 22 15.30 -9.41 11.21
C PRO A 22 14.68 -8.36 10.27
N ARG A 23 15.12 -8.28 9.00
CA ARG A 23 14.67 -7.26 8.02
C ARG A 23 14.02 -7.83 6.74
N ASP A 24 13.95 -9.15 6.58
CA ASP A 24 13.56 -9.77 5.30
C ASP A 24 12.04 -10.03 5.18
N GLY A 25 11.24 -9.79 6.23
CA GLY A 25 9.81 -10.10 6.23
C GLY A 25 8.96 -9.16 5.35
N GLY A 26 9.49 -8.01 4.95
CA GLY A 26 8.80 -6.93 4.25
C GLY A 26 9.16 -6.76 2.77
N ARG A 27 9.49 -7.83 2.03
CA ARG A 27 10.00 -7.76 0.64
C ARG A 27 9.28 -6.77 -0.29
N VAL A 28 7.95 -6.80 -0.38
CA VAL A 28 7.18 -5.84 -1.22
C VAL A 28 7.30 -4.41 -0.68
N THR A 29 7.31 -4.24 0.64
CA THR A 29 7.53 -2.93 1.28
C THR A 29 8.91 -2.37 0.90
N GLU A 30 9.96 -3.18 1.03
CA GLU A 30 11.36 -2.76 0.85
C GLU A 30 11.76 -2.60 -0.63
N LEU A 31 11.28 -3.50 -1.50
CA LEU A 31 11.71 -3.55 -2.91
C LEU A 31 10.72 -2.86 -3.86
N THR A 32 9.54 -2.44 -3.38
CA THR A 32 8.53 -1.81 -4.25
C THR A 32 7.96 -0.54 -3.63
N ALA A 33 7.27 -0.62 -2.48
CA ALA A 33 6.59 0.55 -1.92
C ALA A 33 7.56 1.66 -1.53
N ARG A 34 8.61 1.36 -0.75
CA ARG A 34 9.62 2.35 -0.33
C ARG A 34 10.33 3.01 -1.51
N PRO A 35 10.87 2.27 -2.51
CA PRO A 35 11.46 2.89 -3.70
C PRO A 35 10.50 3.82 -4.43
N LEU A 36 9.26 3.38 -4.68
CA LEU A 36 8.27 4.19 -5.40
C LEU A 36 7.85 5.45 -4.63
N LEU A 37 7.60 5.33 -3.32
CA LEU A 37 7.27 6.48 -2.48
C LEU A 37 8.44 7.47 -2.41
N SER A 38 9.66 6.99 -2.18
CA SER A 38 10.84 7.86 -2.17
C SER A 38 11.07 8.58 -3.50
N ALA A 39 10.80 7.92 -4.63
CA ALA A 39 10.99 8.51 -5.95
C ALA A 39 9.89 9.52 -6.33
N PHE A 40 8.63 9.24 -5.99
CA PHE A 40 7.49 9.97 -6.56
C PHE A 40 6.66 10.77 -5.54
N TYR A 41 6.70 10.39 -4.26
CA TYR A 41 5.90 10.96 -3.15
C TYR A 41 6.72 10.99 -1.85
N PRO A 42 7.83 11.75 -1.81
CA PRO A 42 8.78 11.72 -0.70
C PRO A 42 8.16 12.10 0.65
N GLU A 43 7.04 12.82 0.67
CA GLU A 43 6.31 13.13 1.90
C GLU A 43 5.73 11.89 2.59
N LEU A 44 5.51 10.79 1.85
CA LEU A 44 5.03 9.51 2.37
C LEU A 44 6.16 8.52 2.68
N ALA A 45 7.40 8.80 2.25
CA ALA A 45 8.54 7.91 2.46
C ALA A 45 8.95 7.77 3.94
N GLY A 46 8.49 8.67 4.80
CA GLY A 46 8.69 8.60 6.25
C GLY A 46 7.92 7.48 6.95
N PHE A 47 6.90 6.89 6.30
CA PHE A 47 6.20 5.72 6.83
C PHE A 47 7.11 4.50 6.78
N SER A 48 7.37 3.92 7.94
CA SER A 48 8.28 2.78 8.09
C SER A 48 7.70 1.49 7.50
N GLN A 49 6.38 1.29 7.65
CA GLN A 49 5.58 0.20 7.09
C GLN A 49 4.39 0.77 6.28
N PRO A 50 4.65 1.34 5.09
CA PRO A 50 3.61 1.94 4.26
C PRO A 50 2.54 0.94 3.79
N LEU A 51 2.82 -0.37 3.89
CA LEU A 51 1.89 -1.46 3.56
C LEU A 51 1.37 -2.20 4.81
N ALA A 52 1.53 -1.67 6.03
CA ALA A 52 0.94 -2.29 7.21
C ALA A 52 -0.59 -2.34 7.09
N GLY A 53 -1.18 -3.49 7.45
CA GLY A 53 -2.63 -3.64 7.62
C GLY A 53 -3.11 -3.08 8.96
N GLU A 54 -2.19 -2.83 9.88
CA GLU A 54 -2.44 -2.25 11.20
C GLU A 54 -2.52 -0.74 11.03
N PHE A 55 -3.73 -0.20 11.11
CA PHE A 55 -3.94 1.24 11.12
C PHE A 55 -5.20 1.57 11.92
N ALA A 56 -5.29 2.83 12.33
CA ALA A 56 -6.47 3.40 12.93
C ALA A 56 -6.73 4.77 12.31
N ALA A 57 -8.00 5.13 12.13
CA ALA A 57 -8.39 6.45 11.66
C ALA A 57 -9.74 6.84 12.23
N ARG A 58 -10.03 8.14 12.25
CA ARG A 58 -11.37 8.60 12.60
C ARG A 58 -12.37 8.09 11.57
N ARG A 59 -13.57 7.71 12.03
CA ARG A 59 -14.70 7.36 11.15
C ARG A 59 -14.92 8.43 10.08
N ALA A 60 -14.93 9.71 10.49
CA ALA A 60 -15.15 10.83 9.58
C ALA A 60 -14.13 10.85 8.43
N THR A 61 -12.87 10.50 8.67
CA THR A 61 -11.83 10.35 7.65
C THR A 61 -12.12 9.16 6.74
N LEU A 62 -12.41 7.98 7.31
CA LEU A 62 -12.65 6.76 6.55
C LEU A 62 -13.89 6.86 5.66
N GLU A 63 -14.91 7.61 6.07
CA GLU A 63 -16.12 7.81 5.26
C GLU A 63 -15.86 8.61 3.98
N GLN A 64 -14.79 9.41 3.93
CA GLN A 64 -14.39 10.20 2.75
C GLN A 64 -13.45 9.45 1.80
N VAL A 65 -12.80 8.39 2.27
CA VAL A 65 -11.81 7.63 1.51
C VAL A 65 -12.49 6.61 0.58
N PRO A 66 -12.16 6.56 -0.73
CA PRO A 66 -12.49 5.42 -1.58
C PRO A 66 -11.58 4.22 -1.25
N PHE A 67 -12.14 3.02 -1.25
CA PHE A 67 -11.40 1.80 -0.90
C PHE A 67 -11.06 0.98 -2.14
N HIS A 68 -9.77 0.82 -2.42
CA HIS A 68 -9.33 -0.18 -3.39
C HIS A 68 -9.49 -1.59 -2.79
N THR A 69 -9.65 -2.61 -3.62
CA THR A 69 -9.72 -4.00 -3.18
C THR A 69 -8.40 -4.73 -3.36
N GLY A 70 -8.25 -5.89 -2.71
CA GLY A 70 -7.05 -6.72 -2.81
C GLY A 70 -5.80 -5.99 -2.32
N TYR A 71 -4.65 -6.33 -2.88
CA TYR A 71 -3.34 -5.82 -2.45
C TYR A 71 -3.08 -4.33 -2.75
N ALA A 72 -4.00 -3.67 -3.46
CA ALA A 72 -3.92 -2.24 -3.70
C ALA A 72 -4.37 -1.40 -2.50
N VAL A 73 -5.13 -2.00 -1.56
CA VAL A 73 -5.85 -1.26 -0.53
C VAL A 73 -4.92 -0.46 0.39
N GLU A 74 -3.82 -1.02 0.90
CA GLU A 74 -2.96 -0.30 1.83
C GLU A 74 -2.22 0.87 1.18
N THR A 75 -1.79 0.70 -0.07
CA THR A 75 -1.08 1.75 -0.83
C THR A 75 -2.05 2.88 -1.17
N ALA A 76 -3.22 2.54 -1.73
CA ALA A 76 -4.20 3.53 -2.11
C ALA A 76 -4.79 4.28 -0.90
N MET A 77 -5.02 3.58 0.21
CA MET A 77 -5.48 4.19 1.44
C MET A 77 -4.46 5.18 2.02
N LEU A 78 -3.16 4.93 1.88
CA LEU A 78 -2.13 5.87 2.33
C LEU A 78 -2.22 7.19 1.54
N PHE A 79 -2.39 7.11 0.21
CA PHE A 79 -2.62 8.30 -0.63
C PHE A 79 -3.93 8.99 -0.31
N ALA A 80 -5.03 8.24 -0.19
CA ALA A 80 -6.34 8.80 0.09
C ALA A 80 -6.39 9.48 1.46
N ALA A 81 -5.79 8.90 2.49
CA ALA A 81 -5.67 9.53 3.81
C ALA A 81 -4.89 10.85 3.71
N ARG A 82 -3.75 10.86 3.01
CA ARG A 82 -2.96 12.08 2.78
C ARG A 82 -3.78 13.16 2.06
N ASP A 83 -4.60 12.79 1.09
CA ASP A 83 -5.45 13.75 0.36
C ASP A 83 -6.59 14.30 1.23
N VAL A 84 -7.18 13.49 2.12
CA VAL A 84 -8.30 13.91 2.97
C VAL A 84 -7.84 14.75 4.15
N VAL A 85 -6.77 14.35 4.84
CA VAL A 85 -6.37 14.99 6.12
C VAL A 85 -5.03 15.71 6.07
N GLY A 86 -4.26 15.55 4.99
CA GLY A 86 -2.91 16.09 4.88
C GLY A 86 -1.89 15.32 5.71
N ILE A 87 -0.62 15.39 5.30
CA ILE A 87 0.48 14.63 5.94
C ILE A 87 0.64 14.98 7.44
N GLY A 88 0.40 16.23 7.83
CA GLY A 88 0.56 16.69 9.22
C GLY A 88 -0.48 16.13 10.20
N ALA A 89 -1.57 15.53 9.70
CA ALA A 89 -2.57 14.84 10.50
C ALA A 89 -2.38 13.32 10.52
N MET A 90 -1.33 12.81 9.86
CA MET A 90 -1.00 11.40 9.83
C MET A 90 0.16 11.10 10.78
N ALA A 91 0.15 9.93 11.40
CA ALA A 91 1.23 9.48 12.28
C ALA A 91 1.53 7.98 12.11
N GLN A 92 2.58 7.51 12.75
CA GLN A 92 2.85 6.09 12.92
C GLN A 92 3.23 5.78 14.37
N VAL A 93 2.95 4.56 14.81
CA VAL A 93 3.24 4.10 16.18
C VAL A 93 4.01 2.79 16.11
N ASP A 94 5.11 2.70 16.87
CA ASP A 94 5.89 1.48 17.00
C ASP A 94 5.09 0.42 17.77
N LEU A 95 4.94 -0.75 17.14
CA LEU A 95 4.27 -1.95 17.64
C LEU A 95 5.28 -3.08 17.87
N ASP A 96 6.56 -2.73 18.00
CA ASP A 96 7.70 -3.61 18.22
C ASP A 96 7.97 -4.59 17.06
N GLU A 97 7.38 -5.77 17.14
CA GLU A 97 7.63 -6.89 16.24
C GLU A 97 6.32 -7.53 15.81
N ARG A 98 6.21 -7.80 14.51
CA ARG A 98 5.08 -8.53 13.95
C ARG A 98 5.56 -9.75 13.18
N ARG A 99 5.07 -10.91 13.61
CA ARG A 99 5.24 -12.19 12.91
C ARG A 99 3.95 -12.55 12.17
N ASN A 100 4.08 -12.88 10.90
CA ASN A 100 2.98 -13.35 10.07
C ASN A 100 3.49 -14.37 9.04
N PRO A 101 2.61 -15.24 8.51
CA PRO A 101 2.99 -16.21 7.49
C PRO A 101 3.68 -15.53 6.30
N HIS A 102 4.78 -16.12 5.85
CA HIS A 102 5.51 -15.62 4.70
C HIS A 102 4.86 -16.14 3.41
N GLN A 103 4.61 -15.23 2.48
CA GLN A 103 4.18 -15.61 1.14
C GLN A 103 5.37 -16.13 0.31
N PRO A 104 5.18 -17.14 -0.54
CA PRO A 104 6.23 -17.58 -1.46
C PRO A 104 6.53 -16.45 -2.47
N LEU A 105 7.74 -16.48 -3.05
CA LEU A 105 8.20 -15.42 -3.96
C LEU A 105 7.27 -15.20 -5.18
N PRO A 106 6.73 -16.24 -5.84
CA PRO A 106 5.81 -16.07 -6.97
C PRO A 106 4.57 -15.22 -6.63
N ASP A 107 4.06 -15.34 -5.41
CA ASP A 107 2.89 -14.60 -4.96
C ASP A 107 3.20 -13.11 -4.69
N LEU A 108 4.47 -12.74 -4.53
CA LEU A 108 4.86 -11.34 -4.32
C LEU A 108 4.80 -10.51 -5.60
N GLY A 109 4.96 -11.13 -6.78
CA GLY A 109 4.97 -10.43 -8.07
C GLY A 109 3.67 -9.64 -8.31
N PRO A 110 2.50 -10.30 -8.27
CA PRO A 110 1.21 -9.63 -8.39
C PRO A 110 0.96 -8.58 -7.29
N MET A 111 1.42 -8.83 -6.06
CA MET A 111 1.31 -7.86 -4.96
C MET A 111 2.13 -6.58 -5.24
N SER A 112 3.40 -6.74 -5.62
CA SER A 112 4.26 -5.63 -6.04
C SER A 112 3.67 -4.88 -7.22
N TYR A 113 3.10 -5.60 -8.18
CA TYR A 113 2.46 -4.97 -9.34
C TYR A 113 1.22 -4.17 -8.95
N ALA A 114 0.43 -4.61 -7.97
CA ALA A 114 -0.69 -3.83 -7.44
C ALA A 114 -0.24 -2.48 -6.84
N VAL A 115 0.85 -2.48 -6.05
CA VAL A 115 1.46 -1.25 -5.50
C VAL A 115 1.90 -0.30 -6.62
N LEU A 116 2.61 -0.83 -7.62
CA LEU A 116 3.05 -0.07 -8.79
C LEU A 116 1.87 0.52 -9.56
N ARG A 117 0.82 -0.27 -9.81
CA ARG A 117 -0.39 0.16 -10.52
C ARG A 117 -1.08 1.33 -9.82
N VAL A 118 -1.17 1.33 -8.48
CA VAL A 118 -1.71 2.45 -7.71
C VAL A 118 -0.85 3.72 -7.89
N VAL A 119 0.48 3.57 -7.83
CA VAL A 119 1.41 4.70 -8.02
C VAL A 119 1.32 5.27 -9.45
N MET A 120 1.27 4.41 -10.48
CA MET A 120 1.14 4.83 -11.87
C MET A 120 -0.21 5.52 -12.14
N ASP A 121 -1.31 4.96 -11.64
CA ASP A 121 -2.65 5.58 -11.72
C ASP A 121 -2.63 6.98 -11.11
N ARG A 122 -1.96 7.15 -9.96
CA ARG A 122 -1.80 8.47 -9.35
C ARG A 122 -0.96 9.41 -10.20
N LEU A 123 0.18 8.96 -10.73
CA LEU A 123 1.03 9.75 -11.62
C LEU A 123 0.29 10.19 -12.89
N ARG A 124 -0.58 9.34 -13.46
CA ARG A 124 -1.42 9.68 -14.62
C ARG A 124 -2.43 10.77 -14.29
N ARG A 125 -3.14 10.65 -13.17
CA ARG A 125 -4.08 11.70 -12.70
C ARG A 125 -3.38 13.03 -12.45
N GLU A 126 -2.12 13.00 -12.04
CA GLU A 126 -1.28 14.18 -11.84
C GLU A 126 -0.61 14.70 -13.14
N GLY A 127 -0.80 14.03 -14.28
CA GLY A 127 -0.17 14.39 -15.55
C GLY A 127 1.34 14.12 -15.62
N ARG A 128 1.89 13.34 -14.68
CA ARG A 128 3.32 12.99 -14.57
C ARG A 128 3.68 11.71 -15.32
N LEU A 129 2.68 10.92 -15.69
CA LEU A 129 2.80 9.75 -16.57
C LEU A 129 1.76 9.90 -17.68
N LEU A 130 2.20 9.86 -18.93
CA LEU A 130 1.36 10.20 -20.10
C LEU A 130 0.91 8.98 -20.91
N ASP A 131 1.20 7.77 -20.44
CA ASP A 131 0.76 6.54 -21.07
C ASP A 131 -0.66 6.15 -20.61
N ASP A 132 -1.31 5.26 -21.37
CA ASP A 132 -2.57 4.62 -21.01
C ASP A 132 -2.39 3.09 -20.88
N ILE A 133 -1.21 2.68 -20.41
CA ILE A 133 -0.82 1.26 -20.38
C ILE A 133 -1.36 0.62 -19.10
N ALA A 134 -2.18 -0.41 -19.27
CA ALA A 134 -2.72 -1.22 -18.18
C ALA A 134 -2.54 -2.72 -18.46
N THR A 135 -1.33 -3.15 -18.83
CA THR A 135 -1.08 -4.56 -19.14
C THR A 135 -1.24 -5.47 -17.91
N PRO A 136 -1.55 -6.76 -18.13
CA PRO A 136 -1.43 -7.77 -17.07
C PRO A 136 0.02 -7.89 -16.57
N PHE A 137 0.19 -8.43 -15.36
CA PHE A 137 1.50 -8.81 -14.86
C PHE A 137 1.92 -10.14 -15.50
N GLN A 138 3.09 -10.19 -16.13
CA GLN A 138 3.64 -11.44 -16.67
C GLN A 138 4.53 -12.14 -15.63
N THR A 139 4.21 -13.39 -15.31
CA THR A 139 5.03 -14.21 -14.41
C THR A 139 6.28 -14.74 -15.12
N ALA A 140 7.22 -15.30 -14.36
CA ALA A 140 8.42 -15.93 -14.93
C ALA A 140 8.08 -17.14 -15.82
N ASP A 141 6.97 -17.83 -15.54
CA ASP A 141 6.49 -18.98 -16.31
C ASP A 141 5.70 -18.57 -17.56
N GLY A 142 5.51 -17.26 -17.77
CA GLY A 142 4.82 -16.68 -18.92
C GLY A 142 3.31 -16.49 -18.72
N ASP A 143 2.78 -16.80 -17.54
CA ASP A 143 1.37 -16.57 -17.23
C ASP A 143 1.07 -15.07 -17.15
N LEU A 144 -0.15 -14.70 -17.54
CA LEU A 144 -0.66 -13.34 -17.41
C LEU A 144 -1.62 -13.27 -16.22
N VAL A 145 -1.28 -12.44 -15.25
CA VAL A 145 -2.08 -12.18 -14.05
C VAL A 145 -2.70 -10.80 -14.17
N ASP A 146 -4.01 -10.76 -14.30
CA ASP A 146 -4.77 -9.51 -14.26
C ASP A 146 -4.85 -8.98 -12.82
N VAL A 147 -4.16 -7.86 -12.59
CA VAL A 147 -4.23 -7.13 -11.32
C VAL A 147 -5.17 -5.94 -11.49
N GLU A 148 -6.45 -6.19 -11.22
CA GLU A 148 -7.49 -5.18 -11.33
C GLU A 148 -7.47 -4.23 -10.13
N LEU A 149 -7.49 -2.91 -10.40
CA LEU A 149 -7.63 -1.88 -9.38
C LEU A 149 -9.10 -1.54 -9.16
N THR A 150 -9.86 -2.50 -8.62
CA THR A 150 -11.27 -2.26 -8.32
C THR A 150 -11.40 -1.29 -7.15
N VAL A 151 -12.15 -0.20 -7.38
CA VAL A 151 -12.36 0.86 -6.40
C VAL A 151 -13.81 0.87 -5.93
N ARG A 152 -14.01 0.80 -4.62
CA ARG A 152 -15.28 1.08 -3.96
C ARG A 152 -15.36 2.59 -3.67
N PRO A 153 -16.48 3.25 -4.00
CA PRO A 153 -16.64 4.67 -3.75
C PRO A 153 -16.63 4.97 -2.25
N SER A 154 -16.35 6.22 -1.89
CA SER A 154 -16.38 6.64 -0.48
C SER A 154 -17.78 6.46 0.10
N HIS A 155 -17.87 6.08 1.37
CA HIS A 155 -19.16 5.90 2.04
C HIS A 155 -20.00 7.19 2.04
N ALA A 156 -19.35 8.34 2.19
CA ALA A 156 -19.99 9.65 2.11
C ALA A 156 -20.73 9.85 0.78
N SER A 157 -20.13 9.43 -0.35
CA SER A 157 -20.75 9.56 -1.69
C SER A 157 -22.00 8.68 -1.88
N LEU A 158 -22.12 7.59 -1.12
CA LEU A 158 -23.29 6.72 -1.14
C LEU A 158 -24.46 7.33 -0.36
N ARG A 159 -24.18 8.05 0.73
CA ARG A 159 -25.20 8.71 1.54
C ARG A 159 -25.86 9.90 0.84
N THR A 160 -25.14 10.61 -0.04
CA THR A 160 -25.69 11.73 -0.81
C THR A 160 -26.63 11.27 -1.94
N ARG A 161 -26.62 9.97 -2.28
CA ARG A 161 -27.46 9.38 -3.34
C ARG A 161 -28.74 8.71 -2.82
N ALA A 162 -28.96 8.69 -1.50
CA ALA A 162 -30.13 8.15 -0.83
C ALA A 162 -31.01 9.30 -0.33
#